data_AF-A0A3C1WJ28-F1
#
_entry.id   AF-A0A3C1WJ28-F1
#
_cell.length_a   1.000
_cell.length_b   1.000
_cell.length_c   1.000
_cell.angle_alpha   90.00
_cell.angle_beta   90.00
_cell.angle_gamma   90.00
#
_symmetry.space_group_name_H-M   'P 1'
#
loop_
_entity.id
_entity.type
_entity.pdbx_description
1 polymer ?
#
loop_
_entity_poly.entity_id
_entity_poly.type
_entity_poly.pdbx_seq_one_letter_code
_entity_poly.pdbx_strand_id
1 'polypeptide(L)'
;MAEQIPYLKKGIHNPDYREGFRDDGLVCAACHVRNHIRHGPDLGIKPDPKGPHSGFVVRPEYLNPAFCAACHDFEPGGGVHGKMLLETAEEWRRTDFAAEGKTCQSCHMPEGRHLWKGIHDTAMVRSAVSVEAGLTDDKEGLHGRLALTNVGAGHRLPTYNVPHIVLIWEQLDPSGSALPGTRVEGTIARWVTEEVDKEFFDTRLMPGQSFVLQYGKPADPLAAKVVARVEVWPDEAYRRYFERMLKTPELTPGTPEGLEKIQKARDAALASRYVLWRQEFPLK
;
A
#
# COMPACT_ATOMS: atom_id res chain seq x y z
N MET A 1 -16.60 -14.23 4.83
CA MET A 1 -15.20 -14.53 4.45
C MET A 1 -14.57 -15.63 5.30
N ALA A 2 -14.77 -15.65 6.63
CA ALA A 2 -14.39 -16.81 7.45
C ALA A 2 -15.05 -18.14 7.02
N GLU A 3 -16.19 -18.09 6.34
CA GLU A 3 -16.94 -19.26 5.84
C GLU A 3 -16.39 -19.90 4.56
N GLN A 4 -15.39 -19.30 3.89
CA GLN A 4 -14.78 -19.84 2.66
C GLN A 4 -13.29 -20.15 2.82
N ILE A 5 -12.80 -20.26 4.06
CA ILE A 5 -11.48 -20.86 4.28
C ILE A 5 -11.57 -22.36 3.96
N PRO A 6 -10.60 -22.95 3.23
CA PRO A 6 -10.66 -24.36 2.84
C PRO A 6 -10.61 -25.31 4.05
N TYR A 7 -10.07 -24.82 5.18
CA TYR A 7 -9.94 -25.59 6.41
C TYR A 7 -10.37 -24.76 7.61
N LEU A 8 -11.30 -25.30 8.41
CA LEU A 8 -11.73 -24.69 9.67
C LEU A 8 -10.62 -24.78 10.74
N LYS A 9 -9.83 -25.86 10.68
CA LYS A 9 -8.59 -26.12 11.42
C LYS A 9 -7.70 -27.05 10.58
N LYS A 10 -6.42 -27.17 10.90
CA LYS A 10 -5.48 -28.08 10.20
C LYS A 10 -6.09 -29.50 10.09
N GLY A 11 -6.32 -29.95 8.86
CA GLY A 11 -6.89 -31.27 8.55
C GLY A 11 -8.42 -31.39 8.58
N ILE A 12 -9.15 -30.33 8.94
CA ILE A 12 -10.63 -30.31 8.94
C ILE A 12 -11.11 -29.48 7.77
N HIS A 13 -11.58 -30.15 6.72
CA HIS A 13 -12.13 -29.51 5.52
C HIS A 13 -13.40 -28.74 5.87
N ASN A 14 -13.52 -27.51 5.35
CA ASN A 14 -14.74 -26.73 5.48
C ASN A 14 -15.79 -27.23 4.47
N PRO A 15 -16.92 -27.83 4.90
CA PRO A 15 -17.92 -28.39 3.99
C PRO A 15 -18.61 -27.33 3.11
N ASP A 16 -18.56 -26.07 3.54
CA ASP A 16 -19.17 -24.94 2.82
C ASP A 16 -18.19 -24.29 1.83
N TYR A 17 -16.92 -24.72 1.82
CA TYR A 17 -15.92 -24.22 0.87
C TYR A 17 -16.31 -24.57 -0.57
N ARG A 18 -16.32 -23.57 -1.43
CA ARG A 18 -16.47 -23.72 -2.88
C ARG A 18 -15.18 -23.24 -3.54
N GLU A 19 -14.50 -24.15 -4.22
CA GLU A 19 -13.25 -23.85 -4.93
C GLU A 19 -13.41 -22.72 -5.94
N GLY A 20 -14.57 -22.62 -6.61
CA GLY A 20 -14.87 -21.55 -7.56
C GLY A 20 -14.90 -20.14 -6.97
N PHE A 21 -15.10 -19.97 -5.65
CA PHE A 21 -15.06 -18.65 -5.00
C PHE A 21 -13.69 -18.28 -4.44
N ARG A 22 -12.69 -19.18 -4.54
CA ARG A 22 -11.34 -18.97 -4.00
C ARG A 22 -10.66 -17.73 -4.59
N ASP A 23 -10.90 -17.48 -5.87
CA ASP A 23 -10.21 -16.44 -6.63
C ASP A 23 -10.99 -15.11 -6.68
N ASP A 24 -12.22 -15.08 -6.16
CA ASP A 24 -13.14 -13.95 -6.35
C ASP A 24 -12.94 -12.82 -5.31
N GLY A 25 -12.07 -13.01 -4.32
CA GLY A 25 -11.72 -11.98 -3.33
C GLY A 25 -12.93 -11.39 -2.59
N LEU A 26 -13.00 -10.05 -2.52
CA LEU A 26 -14.12 -9.31 -1.93
C LEU A 26 -15.29 -9.17 -2.93
N VAL A 27 -16.13 -10.20 -3.02
CA VAL A 27 -17.36 -10.15 -3.82
C VAL A 27 -18.48 -9.36 -3.15
N CYS A 28 -19.48 -8.91 -3.92
CA CYS A 28 -20.63 -8.15 -3.42
C CYS A 28 -21.28 -8.81 -2.19
N ALA A 29 -21.47 -10.13 -2.24
CA ALA A 29 -22.08 -10.90 -1.15
C ALA A 29 -21.25 -10.93 0.13
N ALA A 30 -19.92 -10.78 0.05
CA ALA A 30 -19.03 -10.78 1.20
C ALA A 30 -19.37 -9.64 2.17
N CYS A 31 -19.79 -8.48 1.63
CA CYS A 31 -20.17 -7.31 2.42
C CYS A 31 -21.68 -7.14 2.55
N HIS A 32 -22.44 -7.41 1.49
CA HIS A 32 -23.85 -7.02 1.41
C HIS A 32 -24.84 -8.13 1.73
N VAL A 33 -24.44 -9.40 1.90
CA VAL A 33 -25.40 -10.50 2.12
C VAL A 33 -25.15 -11.20 3.46
N ARG A 34 -26.18 -11.30 4.30
CA ARG A 34 -26.18 -12.09 5.53
C ARG A 34 -27.51 -12.83 5.67
N ASN A 35 -27.47 -14.15 5.88
CA ASN A 35 -28.67 -14.98 5.96
C ASN A 35 -29.65 -14.77 4.78
N HIS A 36 -29.11 -14.66 3.56
CA HIS A 36 -29.84 -14.33 2.32
C HIS A 36 -30.52 -12.95 2.29
N ILE A 37 -30.31 -12.09 3.29
CA ILE A 37 -30.78 -10.71 3.33
C ILE A 37 -29.69 -9.80 2.78
N ARG A 38 -30.09 -8.85 1.92
CA ARG A 38 -29.20 -7.83 1.35
C ARG A 38 -29.19 -6.62 2.26
N HIS A 39 -28.03 -6.05 2.52
CA HIS A 39 -27.83 -4.85 3.31
C HIS A 39 -27.06 -3.82 2.50
N GLY A 40 -27.27 -2.53 2.75
CA GLY A 40 -26.53 -1.48 2.04
C GLY A 40 -26.71 -0.09 2.64
N PRO A 41 -25.93 0.89 2.15
CA PRO A 41 -26.04 2.27 2.60
C PRO A 41 -27.34 2.93 2.13
N ASP A 42 -27.73 4.02 2.80
CA ASP A 42 -28.72 4.95 2.25
C ASP A 42 -28.02 5.86 1.22
N LEU A 43 -28.27 5.59 -0.06
CA LEU A 43 -27.82 6.43 -1.18
C LEU A 43 -29.00 7.13 -1.88
N GLY A 44 -30.14 7.26 -1.20
CA GLY A 44 -31.37 7.80 -1.80
C GLY A 44 -32.12 6.82 -2.73
N ILE A 45 -31.66 5.56 -2.81
CA ILE A 45 -32.33 4.48 -3.54
C ILE A 45 -33.33 3.81 -2.59
N LYS A 46 -34.62 3.87 -2.91
CA LYS A 46 -35.67 3.24 -2.10
C LYS A 46 -35.66 1.72 -2.30
N PRO A 47 -35.55 0.91 -1.23
CA PRO A 47 -35.72 -0.53 -1.32
C PRO A 47 -37.12 -0.91 -1.81
N ASP A 48 -37.21 -1.89 -2.72
CA ASP A 48 -38.48 -2.46 -3.17
C ASP A 48 -38.65 -3.90 -2.63
N PRO A 49 -39.49 -4.11 -1.59
CA PRO A 49 -39.76 -5.44 -1.05
C PRO A 49 -40.41 -6.40 -2.04
N LYS A 50 -41.05 -5.88 -3.11
CA LYS A 50 -41.71 -6.67 -4.17
C LYS A 50 -40.80 -6.90 -5.38
N GLY A 51 -39.65 -6.23 -5.43
CA GLY A 51 -38.66 -6.38 -6.48
C GLY A 51 -37.90 -7.71 -6.36
N PRO A 52 -37.03 -8.02 -7.34
CA PRO A 52 -36.12 -9.15 -7.24
C PRO A 52 -35.41 -9.13 -5.89
N HIS A 53 -35.28 -10.31 -5.28
CA HIS A 53 -34.49 -10.46 -4.06
C HIS A 53 -35.00 -9.69 -2.82
N SER A 54 -36.25 -9.20 -2.86
CA SER A 54 -36.94 -8.47 -1.78
C SER A 54 -36.26 -7.15 -1.37
N GLY A 55 -35.52 -6.54 -2.29
CA GLY A 55 -34.80 -5.29 -2.04
C GLY A 55 -33.60 -5.48 -1.10
N PHE A 56 -33.32 -4.47 -0.28
CA PHE A 56 -32.24 -4.48 0.70
C PHE A 56 -32.64 -3.71 1.97
N VAL A 57 -31.98 -4.04 3.08
CA VAL A 57 -32.14 -3.35 4.36
C VAL A 57 -31.08 -2.26 4.48
N VAL A 58 -31.53 -1.02 4.62
CA VAL A 58 -30.65 0.13 4.83
C VAL A 58 -29.92 0.00 6.17
N ARG A 59 -28.62 0.23 6.15
CA ARG A 59 -27.71 0.11 7.29
C ARG A 59 -26.73 1.30 7.28
N PRO A 60 -26.77 2.20 8.28
CA PRO A 60 -25.89 3.37 8.32
C PRO A 60 -24.41 2.99 8.48
N GLU A 61 -24.12 1.78 8.94
CA GLU A 61 -22.75 1.27 9.14
C GLU A 61 -21.93 1.28 7.85
N TYR A 62 -22.56 1.10 6.67
CA TYR A 62 -21.85 1.15 5.38
C TYR A 62 -21.24 2.51 5.06
N LEU A 63 -21.71 3.59 5.70
CA LEU A 63 -21.18 4.94 5.57
C LEU A 63 -20.25 5.33 6.74
N ASN A 64 -20.03 4.42 7.69
CA ASN A 64 -19.20 4.65 8.88
C ASN A 64 -17.81 3.99 8.73
N PRO A 65 -16.70 4.69 9.00
CA PRO A 65 -15.35 4.11 9.04
C PRO A 65 -15.18 2.87 9.91
N ALA A 66 -16.00 2.71 10.96
CA ALA A 66 -16.00 1.52 11.83
C ALA A 66 -16.28 0.22 11.06
N PHE A 67 -17.02 0.29 9.94
CA PHE A 67 -17.24 -0.87 9.08
C PHE A 67 -15.93 -1.35 8.44
N CYS A 68 -15.07 -0.42 8.03
CA CYS A 68 -13.76 -0.73 7.44
C CYS A 68 -12.77 -1.21 8.51
N ALA A 69 -12.83 -0.66 9.72
CA ALA A 69 -11.94 -1.00 10.82
C ALA A 69 -11.98 -2.50 11.18
N ALA A 70 -13.11 -3.19 10.99
CA ALA A 70 -13.23 -4.63 11.24
C ALA A 70 -12.27 -5.52 10.43
N CYS A 71 -11.71 -5.01 9.33
CA CYS A 71 -10.67 -5.69 8.56
C CYS A 71 -9.36 -4.89 8.46
N HIS A 72 -9.43 -3.56 8.61
CA HIS A 72 -8.29 -2.67 8.45
C HIS A 72 -7.55 -2.30 9.74
N ASP A 73 -8.06 -2.76 10.89
CA ASP A 73 -7.35 -2.80 12.16
C ASP A 73 -7.26 -4.25 12.65
N PHE A 74 -6.07 -4.67 13.09
CA PHE A 74 -5.86 -5.98 13.71
C PHE A 74 -6.04 -5.89 15.22
N GLU A 75 -6.20 -7.03 15.89
CA GLU A 75 -6.35 -7.05 17.34
C GLU A 75 -5.07 -6.54 18.05
N PRO A 76 -5.21 -5.79 19.15
CA PRO A 76 -4.08 -5.41 20.00
C PRO A 76 -3.28 -6.62 20.51
N GLY A 77 -1.97 -6.45 20.66
CA GLY A 77 -1.08 -7.49 21.21
C GLY A 77 -0.50 -8.46 20.18
N GLY A 78 -0.97 -8.44 18.93
CA GLY A 78 -0.45 -9.28 17.83
C GLY A 78 0.61 -8.63 16.93
N GLY A 79 1.22 -7.50 17.34
CA GLY A 79 2.12 -6.74 16.48
C GLY A 79 3.49 -6.43 17.09
N VAL A 80 4.36 -5.81 16.28
CA VAL A 80 5.76 -5.53 16.64
C VAL A 80 5.90 -4.18 17.35
N HIS A 81 6.75 -4.12 18.37
CA HIS A 81 6.98 -2.92 19.19
C HIS A 81 5.70 -2.34 19.83
N GLY A 82 4.76 -3.21 20.22
CA GLY A 82 3.51 -2.80 20.88
C GLY A 82 2.51 -2.09 19.95
N LYS A 83 2.80 -1.99 18.65
CA LYS A 83 1.90 -1.45 17.61
C LYS A 83 1.24 -2.60 16.87
N MET A 84 -0.06 -2.51 16.60
CA MET A 84 -0.76 -3.49 15.75
C MET A 84 -0.10 -3.55 14.36
N LEU A 85 -0.15 -4.69 13.69
CA LEU A 85 0.39 -4.81 12.32
C LEU A 85 -0.43 -4.00 11.31
N LEU A 86 -1.73 -3.96 11.55
CA LEU A 86 -2.72 -3.19 10.82
C LEU A 86 -3.40 -2.26 11.82
N GLU A 87 -3.33 -0.96 11.61
CA GLU A 87 -3.96 0.06 12.47
C GLU A 87 -4.45 1.27 11.66
N THR A 88 -4.91 1.07 10.41
CA THR A 88 -5.26 2.18 9.53
C THR A 88 -6.39 3.05 10.06
N ALA A 89 -7.43 2.44 10.63
CA ALA A 89 -8.55 3.21 11.16
C ALA A 89 -8.17 3.88 12.49
N GLU A 90 -7.30 3.27 13.30
CA GLU A 90 -6.69 3.93 14.45
C GLU A 90 -5.76 5.09 14.08
N GLU A 91 -4.93 4.94 13.04
CA GLU A 91 -4.14 6.03 12.47
C GLU A 91 -5.03 7.18 12.03
N TRP A 92 -6.10 6.87 11.29
CA TRP A 92 -7.07 7.86 10.84
C TRP A 92 -7.78 8.57 11.99
N ARG A 93 -8.24 7.82 12.99
CA ARG A 93 -8.97 8.35 14.16
C ARG A 93 -8.17 9.44 14.91
N ARG A 94 -6.84 9.41 14.82
CA ARG A 94 -5.92 10.37 15.46
C ARG A 94 -5.64 11.63 14.64
N THR A 95 -6.38 11.88 13.55
CA THR A 95 -6.11 12.98 12.61
C THR A 95 -7.28 13.95 12.48
N ASP A 96 -7.01 15.14 11.95
CA ASP A 96 -8.03 16.13 11.63
C ASP A 96 -9.02 15.61 10.56
N PHE A 97 -8.62 14.65 9.72
CA PHE A 97 -9.54 14.03 8.77
C PHE A 97 -10.70 13.32 9.48
N ALA A 98 -10.41 12.63 10.59
CA ALA A 98 -11.46 12.04 11.41
C ALA A 98 -12.30 13.09 12.12
N ALA A 99 -11.67 14.13 12.67
CA ALA A 99 -12.35 15.23 13.34
C ALA A 99 -13.30 16.01 12.40
N GLU A 100 -12.91 16.18 11.14
CA GLU A 100 -13.69 16.83 10.08
C GLU A 100 -14.74 15.89 9.45
N GLY A 101 -14.82 14.63 9.88
CA GLY A 101 -15.79 13.65 9.36
C GLY A 101 -15.48 13.12 7.96
N LYS A 102 -14.23 13.26 7.47
CA LYS A 102 -13.79 12.63 6.22
C LYS A 102 -13.63 11.13 6.44
N THR A 103 -14.51 10.35 5.86
CA THR A 103 -14.59 8.90 6.07
C THR A 103 -13.68 8.13 5.11
N CYS A 104 -13.43 6.84 5.39
CA CYS A 104 -12.75 5.96 4.44
C CYS A 104 -13.50 5.95 3.09
N GLN A 105 -14.83 5.91 3.17
CA GLN A 105 -15.74 5.89 2.03
C GLN A 105 -15.63 7.16 1.20
N SER A 106 -15.47 8.34 1.79
CA SER A 106 -15.44 9.60 1.00
C SER A 106 -14.27 9.66 0.01
N CYS A 107 -13.16 8.97 0.30
CA CYS A 107 -12.00 8.90 -0.60
C CYS A 107 -11.93 7.60 -1.41
N HIS A 108 -12.17 6.45 -0.78
CA HIS A 108 -12.00 5.14 -1.43
C HIS A 108 -13.28 4.61 -2.09
N MET A 109 -14.45 5.16 -1.73
CA MET A 109 -15.74 4.82 -2.31
C MET A 109 -16.58 6.07 -2.66
N PRO A 110 -16.03 7.03 -3.43
CA PRO A 110 -16.74 8.27 -3.73
C PRO A 110 -18.08 7.96 -4.42
N GLU A 111 -19.15 8.60 -3.94
CA GLU A 111 -20.51 8.40 -4.45
C GLU A 111 -20.99 6.94 -4.35
N GLY A 112 -20.46 6.15 -3.40
CA GLY A 112 -20.81 4.73 -3.22
C GLY A 112 -20.18 3.79 -4.26
N ARG A 113 -19.25 4.28 -5.08
CA ARG A 113 -18.57 3.47 -6.09
C ARG A 113 -17.52 2.57 -5.43
N HIS A 114 -17.49 1.29 -5.80
CA HIS A 114 -16.56 0.31 -5.24
C HIS A 114 -15.19 0.37 -5.94
N LEU A 115 -14.55 1.55 -5.92
CA LEU A 115 -13.27 1.78 -6.61
C LEU A 115 -12.08 1.29 -5.81
N TRP A 116 -12.07 1.54 -4.50
CA TRP A 116 -11.04 1.10 -3.55
C TRP A 116 -9.60 1.38 -4.01
N LYS A 117 -9.41 2.48 -4.74
CA LYS A 117 -8.09 2.91 -5.19
C LYS A 117 -7.18 3.11 -3.98
N GLY A 118 -5.95 2.63 -4.09
CA GLY A 118 -4.97 2.69 -3.01
C GLY A 118 -3.57 2.83 -3.57
N ILE A 119 -2.61 2.19 -2.90
CA ILE A 119 -1.18 2.31 -3.22
C ILE A 119 -0.82 1.80 -4.63
N HIS A 120 -1.61 0.91 -5.22
CA HIS A 120 -1.45 0.43 -6.60
C HIS A 120 -1.96 1.40 -7.67
N ASP A 121 -2.72 2.44 -7.31
CA ASP A 121 -3.23 3.43 -8.26
C ASP A 121 -2.37 4.70 -8.22
N THR A 122 -1.60 4.95 -9.28
CA THR A 122 -0.68 6.10 -9.35
C THR A 122 -1.39 7.43 -9.15
N ALA A 123 -2.61 7.61 -9.66
CA ALA A 123 -3.33 8.87 -9.55
C ALA A 123 -3.79 9.12 -8.11
N MET A 124 -4.24 8.08 -7.40
CA MET A 124 -4.60 8.14 -5.98
C MET A 124 -3.40 8.50 -5.10
N VAL A 125 -2.23 7.93 -5.37
CA VAL A 125 -1.03 8.27 -4.59
C VAL A 125 -0.55 9.69 -4.92
N ARG A 126 -0.60 10.11 -6.19
CA ARG A 126 -0.26 11.49 -6.58
C ARG A 126 -1.17 12.52 -5.92
N SER A 127 -2.46 12.25 -5.79
CA SER A 127 -3.38 13.18 -5.11
C SER A 127 -3.18 13.24 -3.59
N ALA A 128 -2.50 12.26 -2.99
CA ALA A 128 -2.25 12.20 -1.57
C ALA A 128 -0.94 12.90 -1.14
N VAL A 129 -0.05 13.24 -2.07
CA VAL A 129 1.30 13.74 -1.75
C VAL A 129 1.63 15.08 -2.41
N SER A 130 2.51 15.84 -1.76
CA SER A 130 3.29 16.89 -2.39
C SER A 130 4.75 16.44 -2.49
N VAL A 131 5.41 16.74 -3.62
CA VAL A 131 6.82 16.44 -3.84
C VAL A 131 7.56 17.71 -4.24
N GLU A 132 8.64 18.00 -3.55
CA GLU A 132 9.49 19.17 -3.80
C GLU A 132 10.94 18.73 -3.97
N ALA A 133 11.60 19.22 -5.02
CA ALA A 133 13.02 18.98 -5.21
C ALA A 133 13.78 20.24 -5.60
N GLY A 134 14.99 20.36 -5.06
CA GLY A 134 15.95 21.39 -5.45
C GLY A 134 17.35 20.78 -5.55
N LEU A 135 18.14 21.31 -6.47
CA LEU A 135 19.55 20.98 -6.64
C LEU A 135 20.34 22.29 -6.75
N THR A 136 21.45 22.36 -6.04
CA THR A 136 22.44 23.42 -6.11
C THR A 136 23.84 22.82 -6.25
N ASP A 137 24.76 23.55 -6.86
CA ASP A 137 26.16 23.15 -6.98
C ASP A 137 27.09 24.18 -6.35
N ASP A 138 28.20 23.71 -5.79
CA ASP A 138 29.30 24.54 -5.29
C ASP A 138 30.67 23.85 -5.49
N LYS A 139 31.71 24.36 -4.82
CA LYS A 139 33.07 23.80 -4.91
C LYS A 139 33.22 22.41 -4.28
N GLU A 140 32.31 22.01 -3.40
CA GLU A 140 32.32 20.73 -2.70
C GLU A 140 31.51 19.66 -3.45
N GLY A 141 30.60 20.08 -4.34
CA GLY A 141 29.91 19.20 -5.28
C GLY A 141 28.45 19.59 -5.50
N LEU A 142 27.64 18.58 -5.78
CA LEU A 142 26.21 18.69 -6.01
C LEU A 142 25.45 18.42 -4.71
N HIS A 143 24.57 19.35 -4.34
CA HIS A 143 23.76 19.30 -3.14
C HIS A 143 22.29 19.34 -3.51
N GLY A 144 21.54 18.30 -3.15
CA GLY A 144 20.13 18.16 -3.51
C GLY A 144 19.26 17.92 -2.30
N ARG A 145 18.01 18.38 -2.38
CA ARG A 145 16.97 18.09 -1.39
C ARG A 145 15.74 17.59 -2.11
N LEU A 146 15.29 16.39 -1.79
CA LEU A 146 14.02 15.82 -2.26
C LEU A 146 13.12 15.58 -1.06
N ALA A 147 11.95 16.21 -1.02
CA ALA A 147 10.98 16.05 0.05
C ALA A 147 9.66 15.48 -0.49
N LEU A 148 9.07 14.56 0.27
CA LEU A 148 7.71 14.07 0.05
C LEU A 148 6.90 14.33 1.31
N THR A 149 5.73 14.95 1.15
CA THR A 149 4.81 15.28 2.24
C THR A 149 3.47 14.59 2.03
N ASN A 150 2.93 13.97 3.07
CA ASN A 150 1.55 13.47 3.06
C ASN A 150 0.58 14.65 3.24
N VAL A 151 -0.12 15.03 2.18
CA VAL A 151 -1.06 16.18 2.18
C VAL A 151 -2.52 15.77 2.03
N GLY A 152 -2.79 14.51 1.64
CA GLY A 152 -4.14 14.06 1.30
C GLY A 152 -4.55 12.69 1.85
N ALA A 153 -3.63 11.87 2.36
CA ALA A 153 -4.00 10.61 3.02
C ALA A 153 -4.27 10.88 4.50
N GLY A 154 -5.51 10.64 4.94
CA GLY A 154 -5.95 10.85 6.33
C GLY A 154 -5.47 9.80 7.34
N HIS A 155 -4.46 9.01 7.00
CA HIS A 155 -3.81 7.98 7.84
C HIS A 155 -2.30 8.00 7.51
N ARG A 156 -1.50 7.07 8.02
CA ARG A 156 -0.08 7.04 7.65
C ARG A 156 0.10 6.71 6.17
N LEU A 157 1.10 7.29 5.52
CA LEU A 157 1.45 7.01 4.13
C LEU A 157 2.86 6.40 4.02
N PRO A 158 3.00 5.20 3.43
CA PRO A 158 1.94 4.19 3.31
C PRO A 158 1.45 3.77 4.71
N THR A 159 0.24 3.23 4.84
CA THR A 159 -0.26 2.78 6.16
C THR A 159 0.39 1.44 6.53
N TYR A 160 0.12 0.33 5.86
CA TYR A 160 0.64 -0.99 6.25
C TYR A 160 2.18 -1.14 6.15
N ASN A 161 2.69 -2.28 6.61
CA ASN A 161 4.10 -2.68 6.47
C ASN A 161 4.46 -3.22 5.07
N VAL A 162 3.49 -3.33 4.17
CA VAL A 162 3.69 -3.94 2.84
C VAL A 162 4.38 -2.98 1.86
N PRO A 163 3.87 -1.75 1.63
CA PRO A 163 4.40 -0.90 0.59
C PRO A 163 5.61 -0.09 1.04
N HIS A 164 6.50 0.21 0.10
CA HIS A 164 7.60 1.15 0.30
C HIS A 164 7.45 2.31 -0.68
N ILE A 165 7.66 3.54 -0.21
CA ILE A 165 7.86 4.71 -1.08
C ILE A 165 9.33 5.09 -1.00
N VAL A 166 10.01 5.12 -2.14
CA VAL A 166 11.47 5.26 -2.21
C VAL A 166 11.82 6.54 -2.95
N LEU A 167 12.53 7.42 -2.25
CA LEU A 167 13.12 8.65 -2.78
C LEU A 167 14.52 8.32 -3.27
N ILE A 168 14.86 8.77 -4.48
CA ILE A 168 16.12 8.42 -5.14
C ILE A 168 16.72 9.67 -5.78
N TRP A 169 18.01 9.85 -5.56
CA TRP A 169 18.88 10.72 -6.35
C TRP A 169 19.92 9.87 -7.09
N GLU A 170 20.20 10.17 -8.35
CA GLU A 170 21.33 9.58 -9.10
C GLU A 170 21.78 10.51 -10.22
N GLN A 171 23.02 10.35 -10.69
CA GLN A 171 23.53 11.03 -11.88
C GLN A 171 23.42 10.10 -13.08
N LEU A 172 23.03 10.65 -14.23
CA LEU A 172 22.91 9.93 -15.48
C LEU A 172 23.90 10.47 -16.51
N ASP A 173 24.46 9.57 -17.30
CA ASP A 173 25.27 9.91 -18.46
C ASP A 173 24.40 10.45 -19.63
N PRO A 174 25.01 10.88 -20.76
CA PRO A 174 24.25 11.35 -21.93
C PRO A 174 23.31 10.30 -22.54
N SER A 175 23.55 9.01 -22.32
CA SER A 175 22.68 7.91 -22.79
C SER A 175 21.46 7.69 -21.88
N GLY A 176 21.44 8.30 -20.69
CA GLY A 176 20.43 8.09 -19.67
C GLY A 176 20.74 6.93 -18.71
N SER A 177 21.96 6.38 -18.75
CA SER A 177 22.39 5.30 -17.87
C SER A 177 22.85 5.84 -16.53
N ALA A 178 22.47 5.16 -15.44
CA ALA A 178 22.85 5.57 -14.09
C ALA A 178 24.34 5.34 -13.83
N LEU A 179 25.01 6.38 -13.31
CA LEU A 179 26.42 6.37 -13.01
C LEU A 179 26.68 5.71 -11.64
N PRO A 180 27.55 4.69 -11.55
CA PRO A 180 27.84 3.99 -10.29
C PRO A 180 28.33 4.93 -9.18
N GLY A 181 27.94 4.66 -7.93
CA GLY A 181 28.37 5.43 -6.76
C GLY A 181 27.69 6.80 -6.58
N THR A 182 26.91 7.24 -7.57
CA THR A 182 26.17 8.51 -7.52
C THR A 182 24.78 8.38 -6.91
N ARG A 183 24.26 7.15 -6.75
CA ARG A 183 22.91 6.89 -6.24
C ARG A 183 22.83 7.06 -4.71
N VAL A 184 21.78 7.74 -4.25
CA VAL A 184 21.42 7.90 -2.83
C VAL A 184 19.92 7.63 -2.70
N GLU A 185 19.52 6.90 -1.68
CA GLU A 185 18.12 6.50 -1.47
C GLU A 185 17.65 6.73 -0.04
N GLY A 186 16.36 7.00 0.10
CA GLY A 186 15.64 7.04 1.37
C GLY A 186 14.29 6.35 1.23
N THR A 187 13.87 5.63 2.28
CA THR A 187 12.64 4.84 2.24
C THR A 187 11.64 5.33 3.29
N ILE A 188 10.40 5.53 2.84
CA ILE A 188 9.21 5.76 3.66
C ILE A 188 8.46 4.42 3.73
N ALA A 189 8.58 3.73 4.86
CA ALA A 189 7.93 2.44 5.10
C ALA A 189 7.91 2.12 6.60
N ARG A 190 7.13 1.10 6.96
CA ARG A 190 7.37 0.34 8.19
C ARG A 190 7.99 -0.98 7.83
N TRP A 191 9.30 -1.08 8.00
CA TRP A 191 10.02 -2.31 7.67
C TRP A 191 10.04 -3.24 8.89
N VAL A 192 9.26 -4.31 8.79
CA VAL A 192 9.35 -5.48 9.68
C VAL A 192 9.95 -6.69 8.95
N THR A 193 10.54 -7.60 9.71
CA THR A 193 10.95 -8.93 9.24
C THR A 193 9.76 -9.70 8.68
N GLU A 194 10.03 -10.67 7.82
CA GLU A 194 9.00 -11.51 7.20
C GLU A 194 8.36 -12.49 8.19
N GLU A 195 8.98 -12.74 9.34
CA GLU A 195 8.42 -13.40 10.53
C GLU A 195 7.57 -12.44 11.39
N VAL A 196 7.70 -11.13 11.14
CA VAL A 196 6.96 -10.08 11.85
C VAL A 196 7.25 -10.08 13.35
N ASP A 197 8.52 -10.28 13.71
CA ASP A 197 9.01 -10.31 15.09
C ASP A 197 9.92 -9.11 15.42
N LYS A 198 10.49 -8.46 14.39
CA LYS A 198 11.41 -7.34 14.53
C LYS A 198 11.07 -6.22 13.55
N GLU A 199 11.06 -4.99 14.06
CA GLU A 199 10.89 -3.77 13.27
C GLU A 199 12.26 -3.08 13.16
N PHE A 200 12.71 -2.85 11.92
CA PHE A 200 13.96 -2.15 11.65
C PHE A 200 13.78 -0.64 11.74
N PHE A 201 12.70 -0.13 11.15
CA PHE A 201 12.31 1.27 11.24
C PHE A 201 10.83 1.46 10.87
N ASP A 202 10.30 2.62 11.25
CA ASP A 202 8.99 3.12 10.84
C ASP A 202 9.10 4.60 10.49
N THR A 203 9.16 4.90 9.20
CA THR A 203 9.29 6.26 8.63
C THR A 203 8.00 6.70 7.93
N ARG A 204 6.90 5.95 8.10
CA ARG A 204 5.59 6.26 7.49
C ARG A 204 5.07 7.61 7.96
N LEU A 205 4.44 8.35 7.06
CA LEU A 205 4.07 9.76 7.28
C LEU A 205 2.63 9.92 7.71
N MET A 206 2.39 10.44 8.92
CA MET A 206 1.07 10.99 9.29
C MET A 206 0.70 12.17 8.37
N PRO A 207 -0.59 12.55 8.30
CA PRO A 207 -0.98 13.76 7.57
C PRO A 207 -0.15 14.98 8.01
N GLY A 208 0.32 15.75 7.03
CA GLY A 208 1.18 16.92 7.22
C GLY A 208 2.67 16.61 7.44
N GLN A 209 3.06 15.35 7.66
CA GLN A 209 4.48 15.00 7.84
C GLN A 209 5.21 14.86 6.51
N SER A 210 6.51 15.20 6.55
CA SER A 210 7.42 15.10 5.42
C SER A 210 8.57 14.14 5.71
N PHE A 211 9.01 13.43 4.67
CA PHE A 211 10.32 12.79 4.63
C PHE A 211 11.22 13.56 3.68
N VAL A 212 12.48 13.80 4.07
CA VAL A 212 13.45 14.55 3.26
C VAL A 212 14.69 13.71 3.01
N LEU A 213 15.00 13.49 1.74
CA LEU A 213 16.25 12.88 1.31
C LEU A 213 17.22 13.97 0.83
N GLN A 214 18.35 14.08 1.53
CA GLN A 214 19.46 14.92 1.12
C GLN A 214 20.37 14.18 0.13
N TYR A 215 20.95 14.94 -0.79
CA TYR A 215 21.95 14.48 -1.75
C TYR A 215 23.22 15.30 -1.58
N GLY A 216 24.36 14.62 -1.52
CA GLY A 216 25.68 15.25 -1.43
C GLY A 216 26.69 14.37 -2.12
N LYS A 217 27.04 14.70 -3.38
CA LYS A 217 27.99 13.94 -4.19
C LYS A 217 28.77 14.88 -5.10
N PRO A 218 30.05 14.58 -5.41
CA PRO A 218 30.73 15.23 -6.52
C PRO A 218 29.97 15.03 -7.84
N ALA A 219 30.05 16.00 -8.75
CA ALA A 219 29.63 15.79 -10.13
C ALA A 219 30.55 14.77 -10.78
N ASP A 220 30.00 13.67 -11.28
CA ASP A 220 30.74 12.68 -12.03
C ASP A 220 31.14 13.28 -13.39
N PRO A 221 32.38 13.09 -13.86
CA PRO A 221 32.82 13.65 -15.15
C PRO A 221 32.00 13.21 -16.36
N LEU A 222 31.31 12.06 -16.27
CA LEU A 222 30.45 11.54 -17.32
C LEU A 222 28.98 11.94 -17.15
N ALA A 223 28.63 12.66 -16.09
CA ALA A 223 27.25 13.04 -15.82
C ALA A 223 26.77 14.14 -16.76
N ALA A 224 25.67 13.88 -17.45
CA ALA A 224 24.93 14.89 -18.22
C ALA A 224 23.85 15.56 -17.37
N LYS A 225 23.34 14.87 -16.35
CA LYS A 225 22.25 15.36 -15.49
C LYS A 225 22.19 14.63 -14.16
N VAL A 226 21.58 15.28 -13.18
CA VAL A 226 21.13 14.66 -11.93
C VAL A 226 19.63 14.40 -12.05
N VAL A 227 19.16 13.28 -11.51
CA VAL A 227 17.74 12.94 -11.47
C VAL A 227 17.31 12.71 -10.02
N ALA A 228 16.24 13.40 -9.63
CA ALA A 228 15.45 13.09 -8.44
C ALA A 228 14.20 12.32 -8.87
N ARG A 229 13.87 11.22 -8.17
CA ARG A 229 12.61 10.52 -8.41
C ARG A 229 12.01 9.95 -7.12
N VAL A 230 10.71 9.76 -7.16
CA VAL A 230 9.95 9.01 -6.17
C VAL A 230 9.38 7.78 -6.86
N GLU A 231 9.70 6.61 -6.34
CA GLU A 231 9.12 5.34 -6.74
C GLU A 231 8.19 4.83 -5.65
N VAL A 232 7.16 4.10 -6.06
CA VAL A 232 6.28 3.36 -5.14
C VAL A 232 6.45 1.89 -5.46
N TRP A 233 6.70 1.10 -4.42
CA TRP A 233 6.82 -0.35 -4.48
C TRP A 233 5.66 -0.94 -3.67
N PRO A 234 4.49 -1.15 -4.29
CA PRO A 234 3.26 -1.53 -3.59
C PRO A 234 3.36 -2.81 -2.75
N ASP A 235 4.05 -3.82 -3.29
CA ASP A 235 4.04 -5.19 -2.78
C ASP A 235 5.39 -5.60 -2.18
N GLU A 236 6.17 -4.65 -1.67
CA GLU A 236 7.58 -4.87 -1.33
C GLU A 236 7.78 -5.93 -0.23
N ALA A 237 6.97 -5.93 0.83
CA ALA A 237 7.06 -7.00 1.83
C ALA A 237 6.70 -8.38 1.26
N TYR A 238 5.72 -8.45 0.35
CA TYR A 238 5.35 -9.71 -0.30
C TYR A 238 6.44 -10.22 -1.23
N ARG A 239 7.05 -9.34 -2.03
CA ARG A 239 8.23 -9.67 -2.84
C ARG A 239 9.31 -10.32 -1.99
N ARG A 240 9.68 -9.70 -0.86
CA ARG A 240 10.68 -10.23 0.07
C ARG A 240 10.28 -11.59 0.64
N TYR A 241 9.02 -11.74 1.04
CA TYR A 241 8.48 -13.00 1.55
C TYR A 241 8.58 -14.11 0.50
N PHE A 242 8.16 -13.87 -0.74
CA PHE A 242 8.25 -14.85 -1.83
C PHE A 242 9.70 -15.20 -2.17
N GLU A 243 10.62 -14.24 -2.17
CA GLU A 243 12.05 -14.52 -2.34
C GLU A 243 12.63 -15.37 -1.22
N ARG A 244 12.20 -15.14 0.03
CA ARG A 244 12.57 -16.01 1.16
C ARG A 244 12.04 -17.41 0.93
N MET A 245 10.76 -17.56 0.57
CA MET A 245 10.19 -18.87 0.26
C MET A 245 11.03 -19.60 -0.77
N LEU A 246 11.32 -18.97 -1.93
CA LEU A 246 12.12 -19.58 -3.00
C LEU A 246 13.56 -19.99 -2.60
N LYS A 247 14.10 -19.41 -1.52
CA LYS A 247 15.45 -19.72 -1.00
C LYS A 247 15.42 -20.71 0.18
N THR A 248 14.25 -20.97 0.75
CA THR A 248 14.08 -21.78 1.96
C THR A 248 13.22 -23.01 1.64
N PRO A 249 13.83 -24.20 1.44
CA PRO A 249 13.12 -25.41 1.05
C PRO A 249 11.94 -25.78 1.95
N GLU A 250 12.03 -25.48 3.25
CA GLU A 250 11.00 -25.77 4.26
C GLU A 250 9.73 -24.91 4.09
N LEU A 251 9.87 -23.74 3.46
CA LEU A 251 8.78 -22.81 3.16
C LEU A 251 8.28 -22.95 1.73
N THR A 252 9.09 -23.53 0.84
CA THR A 252 8.72 -23.75 -0.57
C THR A 252 7.76 -24.94 -0.67
N PRO A 253 6.63 -24.81 -1.40
CA PRO A 253 5.82 -25.97 -1.78
C PRO A 253 6.70 -26.99 -2.50
N GLY A 254 6.64 -28.26 -2.08
CA GLY A 254 7.42 -29.35 -2.70
C GLY A 254 6.96 -29.73 -4.13
N THR A 255 6.00 -29.00 -4.72
CA THR A 255 5.47 -29.27 -6.05
C THR A 255 5.96 -28.24 -7.08
N PRO A 256 6.27 -28.66 -8.32
CA PRO A 256 6.68 -27.73 -9.39
C PRO A 256 5.66 -26.60 -9.63
N GLU A 257 4.37 -26.92 -9.58
CA GLU A 257 3.29 -25.93 -9.75
C GLU A 257 3.27 -24.88 -8.63
N GLY A 258 3.54 -25.29 -7.38
CA GLY A 258 3.62 -24.36 -6.26
C GLY A 258 4.81 -23.42 -6.37
N LEU A 259 5.95 -23.92 -6.87
CA LEU A 259 7.13 -23.11 -7.14
C LEU A 259 6.87 -22.06 -8.23
N GLU A 260 6.25 -22.46 -9.34
CA GLU A 260 5.87 -21.57 -10.44
C GLU A 260 4.93 -20.45 -9.95
N LYS A 261 3.95 -20.79 -9.11
CA LYS A 261 3.03 -19.81 -8.52
C LYS A 261 3.75 -18.77 -7.66
N ILE A 262 4.74 -19.16 -6.85
CA ILE A 262 5.53 -18.23 -6.02
C ILE A 262 6.41 -17.34 -6.91
N GLN A 263 7.05 -17.90 -7.93
CA GLN A 263 7.85 -17.13 -8.88
C GLN A 263 6.99 -16.08 -9.58
N LYS A 264 5.82 -16.48 -10.07
CA LYS A 264 4.85 -15.56 -10.69
C LYS A 264 4.39 -14.45 -9.74
N ALA A 265 4.13 -14.77 -8.47
CA ALA A 265 3.75 -13.78 -7.46
C ALA A 265 4.89 -12.79 -7.15
N ARG A 266 6.13 -13.29 -7.04
CA ARG A 266 7.35 -12.47 -6.87
C ARG A 266 7.57 -11.54 -8.06
N ASP A 267 7.39 -12.04 -9.29
CA ASP A 267 7.53 -11.25 -10.52
C ASP A 267 6.41 -10.20 -10.62
N ALA A 268 5.17 -10.54 -10.25
CA ALA A 268 4.06 -9.59 -10.20
C ALA A 268 4.31 -8.47 -9.17
N ALA A 269 4.84 -8.79 -7.99
CA ALA A 269 5.19 -7.80 -6.97
C ALA A 269 6.35 -6.88 -7.40
N LEU A 270 7.28 -7.38 -8.23
CA LEU A 270 8.30 -6.54 -8.85
C LEU A 270 7.71 -5.64 -9.95
N ALA A 271 6.81 -6.18 -10.76
CA ALA A 271 6.17 -5.46 -11.86
C ALA A 271 5.16 -4.40 -11.40
N SER A 272 4.64 -4.49 -10.15
CA SER A 272 3.72 -3.49 -9.60
C SER A 272 4.39 -2.17 -9.21
N ARG A 273 5.74 -2.10 -9.25
CA ARG A 273 6.50 -0.87 -8.99
C ARG A 273 6.25 0.17 -10.07
N TYR A 274 6.16 1.44 -9.66
CA TYR A 274 6.00 2.54 -10.61
C TYR A 274 6.68 3.83 -10.14
N VAL A 275 7.01 4.69 -11.10
CA VAL A 275 7.53 6.04 -10.84
C VAL A 275 6.37 6.99 -10.58
N LEU A 276 6.27 7.46 -9.34
CA LEU A 276 5.24 8.41 -8.93
C LEU A 276 5.55 9.80 -9.47
N TRP A 277 6.81 10.22 -9.35
CA TRP A 277 7.27 11.57 -9.68
C TRP A 277 8.76 11.53 -10.09
N ARG A 278 9.18 12.42 -11.01
CA ARG A 278 10.55 12.54 -11.49
C ARG A 278 10.85 13.99 -11.91
N GLN A 279 12.05 14.45 -11.60
CA GLN A 279 12.61 15.71 -12.10
C GLN A 279 14.08 15.53 -12.48
N GLU A 280 14.48 16.17 -13.57
CA GLU A 280 15.84 16.14 -14.07
C GLU A 280 16.47 17.53 -13.93
N PHE A 281 17.74 17.57 -13.56
CA PHE A 281 18.56 18.76 -13.41
C PHE A 281 19.77 18.62 -14.35
N PRO A 282 19.74 19.26 -15.52
CA PRO A 282 20.86 19.22 -16.46
C PRO A 282 22.12 19.79 -15.81
N LEU A 283 23.24 19.09 -15.99
CA LEU A 283 24.57 19.61 -15.65
C LEU A 283 25.15 20.29 -16.90
N LYS A 284 25.89 21.38 -16.68
CA LYS A 284 26.52 22.17 -17.75
C LYS A 284 27.82 21.53 -18.22
#